data_AF-A0A1F7KEG9-F1
#
_entry.id   AF-A0A1F7KEG9-F1
#
_cell.length_a   1.000
_cell.length_b   1.000
_cell.length_c   1.000
_cell.angle_alpha   90.00
_cell.angle_beta   90.00
_cell.angle_gamma   90.00
#
_symmetry.space_group_name_H-M   'P 1'
#
loop_
_entity.id
_entity.type
_entity.pdbx_description
1 polymer ?
#
loop_
_entity_poly.entity_id
_entity_poly.type
_entity_poly.pdbx_seq_one_letter_code
_entity_poly.pdbx_strand_id
1 'polypeptide(L)'
;MECPNCQAELKPEKIGSTVYWRCASCGALWFDNKESDFLSEEEAAKLNKIKKQPSFSRLNYTCPRDKTKLKYDGYYYRCYSCGGLMASSASILEEKMAKRQRLASTLKKPISFSQMKTVVIFALAVLFVGVNVSLVNGLRHRLTLETQAQQVKSTLQIHAVNQDKLALYFNTEEPYRTTALFKSADRQWEQVINPNYSLNHFLIVSRPSKATKVQVRLQSVKNEEYLTEEVALEPR
;
A
#
# COMPACT_ATOMS: atom_id res chain seq x y z
N MET A 1 35.91 -7.30 -33.38
CA MET A 1 35.69 -8.18 -32.21
C MET A 1 36.05 -9.61 -32.62
N GLU A 2 36.69 -10.41 -31.77
CA GLU A 2 37.07 -11.79 -32.13
C GLU A 2 36.02 -12.81 -31.71
N CYS A 3 35.83 -13.86 -32.51
CA CYS A 3 34.90 -14.93 -32.21
C CYS A 3 35.44 -15.80 -31.06
N PRO A 4 34.71 -16.00 -29.95
CA PRO A 4 35.17 -16.86 -28.86
C PRO A 4 35.41 -18.31 -29.28
N ASN A 5 34.71 -18.77 -30.33
CA ASN A 5 34.80 -20.15 -30.81
C ASN A 5 36.09 -20.43 -31.60
N CYS A 6 36.37 -19.61 -32.63
CA CYS A 6 37.47 -19.86 -33.58
C CYS A 6 38.44 -18.69 -33.74
N GLN A 7 38.33 -17.64 -32.92
CA GLN A 7 39.18 -16.45 -32.88
C GLN A 7 39.17 -15.58 -34.16
N ALA A 8 38.50 -16.00 -35.22
CA ALA A 8 38.29 -15.19 -36.41
C ALA A 8 37.46 -13.93 -36.12
N GLU A 9 37.58 -12.92 -36.98
CA GLU A 9 36.84 -11.66 -36.86
C GLU A 9 35.31 -11.88 -36.92
N LEU A 10 34.60 -11.19 -36.02
CA LEU A 10 33.16 -11.03 -36.01
C LEU A 10 32.77 -9.76 -36.76
N LYS A 11 31.82 -9.88 -37.70
CA LYS A 11 31.29 -8.75 -38.48
C LYS A 11 29.85 -8.43 -38.05
N PRO A 12 29.48 -7.15 -37.88
CA PRO A 12 28.13 -6.78 -37.51
C PRO A 12 27.18 -7.00 -38.70
N GLU A 13 26.03 -7.58 -38.42
CA GLU A 13 24.90 -7.76 -39.31
C GLU A 13 23.62 -7.30 -38.59
N LYS A 14 22.52 -7.12 -39.33
CA LYS A 14 21.26 -6.64 -38.78
C LYS A 14 20.10 -7.49 -39.30
N ILE A 15 19.18 -7.83 -38.41
CA ILE A 15 17.91 -8.46 -38.74
C ILE A 15 16.78 -7.75 -37.98
N GLY A 16 15.81 -7.22 -38.72
CA GLY A 16 14.77 -6.36 -38.15
C GLY A 16 15.39 -5.16 -37.43
N SER A 17 15.08 -5.01 -36.14
CA SER A 17 15.66 -3.98 -35.25
C SER A 17 16.94 -4.45 -34.52
N THR A 18 17.30 -5.73 -34.62
CA THR A 18 18.38 -6.33 -33.82
C THR A 18 19.70 -6.32 -34.60
N VAL A 19 20.75 -5.78 -33.99
CA VAL A 19 22.13 -5.91 -34.46
C VAL A 19 22.74 -7.15 -33.83
N TYR A 20 23.52 -7.90 -34.59
CA TYR A 20 24.26 -9.05 -34.07
C TYR A 20 25.59 -9.17 -34.80
N TRP A 21 26.56 -9.85 -34.22
CA TRP A 21 27.85 -10.07 -34.83
C TRP A 21 28.01 -11.51 -35.27
N ARG A 22 28.42 -11.72 -36.51
CA ARG A 22 28.55 -13.05 -37.11
C ARG A 22 29.98 -13.37 -37.45
N CYS A 23 30.37 -14.60 -37.14
CA CYS A 23 31.65 -15.15 -37.56
C CYS A 23 31.51 -15.82 -38.93
N ALA A 24 32.16 -15.30 -39.96
CA ALA A 24 32.18 -15.96 -41.28
C ALA A 24 32.93 -17.32 -41.24
N SER A 25 33.90 -17.46 -40.33
CA SER A 25 34.74 -18.65 -40.22
C SER A 25 34.04 -19.86 -39.60
N CYS A 26 33.21 -19.68 -38.57
CA CYS A 26 32.52 -20.81 -37.92
C CYS A 26 30.99 -20.69 -37.93
N GLY A 27 30.43 -19.54 -38.30
CA GLY A 27 28.98 -19.32 -38.28
C GLY A 27 28.42 -18.93 -36.91
N ALA A 28 29.24 -18.83 -35.87
CA ALA A 28 28.78 -18.38 -34.55
C ALA A 28 28.24 -16.96 -34.59
N LEU A 29 27.18 -16.74 -33.82
CA LEU A 29 26.53 -15.46 -33.63
C LEU A 29 26.87 -14.94 -32.23
N TRP A 30 27.07 -13.64 -32.12
CA TRP A 30 27.25 -12.92 -30.88
C TRP A 30 26.24 -11.78 -30.79
N PHE A 31 25.48 -11.74 -29.71
CA PHE A 31 24.54 -10.67 -29.43
C PHE A 31 25.03 -9.90 -28.22
N ASP A 32 24.98 -8.56 -28.30
CA ASP A 32 25.35 -7.71 -27.17
C ASP A 32 24.16 -7.51 -26.24
N ASN A 33 24.40 -7.23 -24.96
CA ASN A 33 23.39 -6.71 -24.03
C ASN A 33 21.98 -7.33 -24.12
N LYS A 34 21.87 -8.65 -24.24
CA LYS A 34 20.59 -9.38 -24.39
C LYS A 34 19.77 -9.03 -25.65
N GLU A 35 20.41 -8.54 -26.70
CA GLU A 35 19.76 -8.22 -27.99
C GLU A 35 18.98 -9.39 -28.58
N SER A 36 19.39 -10.64 -28.31
CA SER A 36 18.65 -11.83 -28.72
C SER A 36 17.22 -11.89 -28.17
N ASP A 37 16.93 -11.22 -27.06
CA ASP A 37 15.60 -11.22 -26.44
C ASP A 37 14.58 -10.51 -27.34
N PHE A 38 15.02 -9.55 -28.15
CA PHE A 38 14.19 -8.80 -29.09
C PHE A 38 13.95 -9.52 -30.43
N LEU A 39 14.64 -10.63 -30.69
CA LEU A 39 14.37 -11.45 -31.88
C LEU A 39 13.04 -12.19 -31.73
N SER A 40 12.19 -12.07 -32.74
CA SER A 40 11.02 -12.92 -32.95
C SER A 40 11.42 -14.34 -33.39
N GLU A 41 10.50 -15.30 -33.24
CA GLU A 41 10.67 -16.67 -33.76
C GLU A 41 10.87 -16.67 -35.29
N GLU A 42 10.17 -15.78 -36.00
CA GLU A 42 10.27 -15.66 -37.46
C GLU A 42 11.65 -15.13 -37.90
N GLU A 43 12.20 -14.15 -37.17
CA GLU A 43 13.56 -13.66 -37.40
C GLU A 43 14.60 -14.72 -37.06
N ALA A 44 14.43 -15.45 -35.96
CA ALA A 44 15.27 -16.59 -35.62
C ALA A 44 15.23 -17.68 -36.71
N ALA A 45 14.05 -17.95 -37.28
CA ALA A 45 13.90 -18.89 -38.39
C ALA A 45 14.61 -18.42 -39.66
N LYS A 46 14.60 -17.11 -39.94
CA LYS A 46 15.38 -16.52 -41.04
C LYS A 46 16.88 -16.67 -40.81
N LEU A 47 17.36 -16.41 -39.59
CA LEU A 47 18.77 -16.65 -39.22
C LEU A 47 19.15 -18.12 -39.40
N ASN A 48 18.26 -19.06 -39.07
CA ASN A 48 18.56 -20.49 -39.17
C ASN A 48 18.68 -21.02 -40.61
N LYS A 49 18.24 -20.27 -41.62
CA LYS A 49 18.46 -20.62 -43.04
C LYS A 49 19.94 -20.45 -43.46
N ILE A 50 20.77 -19.87 -42.61
CA ILE A 50 22.20 -19.72 -42.84
C ILE A 50 22.87 -21.10 -42.70
N LYS A 51 23.44 -21.60 -43.81
CA LYS A 51 23.94 -22.99 -43.93
C LYS A 51 25.08 -23.37 -42.98
N LYS A 52 25.84 -22.40 -42.44
CA LYS A 52 27.04 -22.67 -41.63
C LYS A 52 26.71 -22.57 -40.14
N GLN A 53 26.67 -23.72 -39.46
CA GLN A 53 26.47 -23.80 -38.02
C GLN A 53 27.80 -24.03 -37.30
N PRO A 54 28.08 -23.32 -36.20
CA PRO A 54 29.23 -23.60 -35.37
C PRO A 54 29.04 -24.92 -34.59
N SER A 55 30.11 -25.68 -34.44
CA SER A 55 30.21 -26.71 -33.41
C SER A 55 30.87 -26.09 -32.19
N PHE A 56 30.21 -26.17 -31.04
CA PHE A 56 30.76 -25.71 -29.76
C PHE A 56 31.32 -26.90 -28.99
N SER A 57 32.64 -27.10 -29.04
CA SER A 57 33.31 -28.23 -28.39
C SER A 57 34.13 -27.85 -27.15
N ARG A 58 34.41 -26.56 -26.93
CA ARG A 58 35.20 -26.10 -25.78
C ARG A 58 34.31 -25.91 -24.55
N LEU A 59 34.81 -26.35 -23.40
CA LEU A 59 34.16 -26.15 -22.10
C LEU A 59 34.29 -24.71 -21.58
N ASN A 60 35.29 -23.97 -22.05
CA ASN A 60 35.66 -22.65 -21.51
C ASN A 60 35.81 -21.62 -22.63
N TYR A 61 34.72 -20.92 -22.98
CA TYR A 61 34.78 -19.75 -23.85
C TYR A 61 34.93 -18.47 -23.04
N THR A 62 35.53 -17.44 -23.63
CA THR A 62 35.68 -16.12 -23.03
C THR A 62 34.90 -15.08 -23.82
N CYS A 63 34.24 -14.16 -23.11
CA CYS A 63 33.56 -13.02 -23.68
C CYS A 63 34.52 -12.18 -24.52
N PRO A 64 34.16 -11.82 -25.76
CA PRO A 64 35.04 -11.04 -26.61
C PRO A 64 35.11 -9.56 -26.22
N ARG A 65 34.19 -9.07 -25.37
CA ARG A 65 34.18 -7.70 -24.84
C ARG A 65 34.99 -7.54 -23.55
N ASP A 66 34.67 -8.34 -22.54
CA ASP A 66 35.21 -8.18 -21.17
C ASP A 66 36.13 -9.34 -20.73
N LYS A 67 36.34 -10.34 -21.60
CA LYS A 67 37.17 -11.54 -21.37
C LYS A 67 36.67 -12.46 -20.22
N THR A 68 35.53 -12.16 -19.61
CA THR A 68 34.89 -13.01 -18.60
C THR A 68 34.52 -14.37 -19.20
N LYS A 69 34.61 -15.44 -18.40
CA LYS A 69 34.20 -16.78 -18.84
C LYS A 69 32.70 -16.81 -19.15
N LEU A 70 32.35 -17.36 -20.31
CA LEU A 70 30.97 -17.61 -20.68
C LEU A 70 30.46 -18.87 -19.98
N LYS A 71 29.19 -18.87 -19.60
CA LYS A 71 28.51 -20.02 -19.01
C LYS A 71 27.39 -20.51 -19.93
N TYR A 72 27.28 -21.82 -20.09
CA TYR A 72 26.19 -22.42 -20.86
C TYR A 72 24.88 -22.39 -20.07
N ASP A 73 23.79 -21.95 -20.69
CA ASP A 73 22.46 -21.83 -20.05
C ASP A 73 21.40 -22.82 -20.58
N GLY A 74 21.83 -23.77 -21.41
CA GLY A 74 20.97 -24.78 -22.01
C GLY A 74 20.80 -24.59 -23.52
N TYR A 75 20.85 -23.35 -24.01
CA TYR A 75 20.77 -23.06 -25.45
C TYR A 75 22.03 -22.37 -25.97
N TYR A 76 22.62 -21.45 -25.19
CA TYR A 76 23.75 -20.66 -25.64
C TYR A 76 24.74 -20.37 -24.49
N TYR A 77 25.86 -19.73 -24.84
CA TYR A 77 26.90 -19.34 -23.89
C TYR A 77 26.77 -17.86 -23.54
N ARG A 78 26.47 -17.54 -22.27
CA ARG A 78 26.18 -16.19 -21.81
C ARG A 78 27.33 -15.60 -20.99
N CYS A 79 27.64 -14.33 -21.23
CA CYS A 79 28.44 -13.51 -20.33
C CYS A 79 27.52 -12.84 -19.30
N TYR A 80 27.74 -13.12 -18.02
CA TYR A 80 26.98 -12.48 -16.94
C TYR A 80 27.53 -11.11 -16.52
N SER A 81 28.70 -10.70 -17.03
CA SER A 81 29.27 -9.36 -16.78
C SER A 81 28.67 -8.33 -17.75
N CYS A 82 28.88 -8.48 -19.06
CA CYS A 82 28.30 -7.57 -20.05
C CYS A 82 26.90 -7.96 -20.57
N GLY A 83 26.37 -9.14 -20.22
CA GLY A 83 25.07 -9.61 -20.72
C GLY A 83 25.05 -10.08 -22.18
N GLY A 84 26.21 -10.13 -22.85
CA GLY A 84 26.34 -10.66 -24.20
C GLY A 84 26.22 -12.18 -24.25
N LEU A 85 25.92 -12.74 -25.42
CA LEU A 85 25.78 -14.19 -25.60
C LEU A 85 26.31 -14.67 -26.95
N MET A 86 26.87 -15.88 -26.95
CA MET A 86 27.33 -16.61 -28.12
C MET A 86 26.40 -17.80 -28.39
N ALA A 87 25.87 -17.89 -29.61
CA ALA A 87 24.90 -18.92 -29.99
C ALA A 87 25.11 -19.39 -31.44
N SER A 88 24.54 -20.56 -31.77
CA SER A 88 24.28 -20.97 -33.15
C SER A 88 22.91 -20.45 -33.57
N SER A 89 22.66 -20.21 -34.85
CA SER A 89 21.31 -19.80 -35.28
C SER A 89 20.24 -20.85 -34.96
N ALA A 90 20.63 -22.14 -34.98
CA ALA A 90 19.75 -23.24 -34.60
C ALA A 90 19.34 -23.16 -33.12
N SER A 91 20.29 -22.91 -32.21
CA SER A 91 20.01 -22.79 -30.78
C SER A 91 19.09 -21.61 -30.43
N ILE A 92 19.23 -20.48 -31.15
CA ILE A 92 18.32 -19.32 -30.98
C ILE A 92 16.91 -19.70 -31.40
N LEU A 93 16.73 -20.37 -32.54
CA LEU A 93 15.41 -20.82 -32.97
C LEU A 93 14.78 -21.81 -31.98
N GLU A 94 15.57 -22.76 -31.48
CA GLU A 94 15.13 -23.75 -30.51
C GLU A 94 14.61 -23.11 -29.22
N GLU A 95 15.32 -22.11 -28.69
CA GLU A 95 14.90 -21.35 -27.50
C GLU A 95 13.56 -20.64 -27.73
N LYS A 96 13.38 -19.96 -28.87
CA LYS A 96 12.15 -19.23 -29.19
C LYS A 96 10.95 -20.18 -29.32
N MET A 97 11.13 -21.31 -30.00
CA MET A 97 10.09 -22.33 -30.14
C MET A 97 9.72 -22.94 -28.79
N ALA A 98 10.71 -23.27 -27.95
CA ALA A 98 10.47 -23.80 -26.61
C ALA A 98 9.71 -22.80 -25.73
N LYS A 99 10.06 -21.51 -25.80
CA LYS A 99 9.36 -20.44 -25.08
C LYS A 99 7.91 -20.30 -25.52
N ARG A 100 7.64 -20.36 -26.83
CA ARG A 100 6.27 -20.34 -27.38
C ARG A 100 5.45 -21.53 -26.92
N GLN A 101 6.01 -22.74 -26.92
CA GLN A 101 5.32 -23.95 -26.46
C GLN A 101 4.97 -23.87 -24.96
N ARG A 102 5.87 -23.35 -24.12
CA ARG A 102 5.60 -23.13 -22.69
C ARG A 102 4.48 -22.11 -22.44
N LEU A 103 4.45 -21.03 -23.21
CA LEU A 103 3.37 -20.05 -23.14
C LEU A 103 2.04 -20.65 -23.58
N ALA A 104 2.04 -21.40 -24.69
CA ALA A 104 0.85 -22.06 -25.21
C ALA A 104 0.29 -23.12 -24.24
N SER A 105 1.15 -23.88 -23.55
CA SER A 105 0.71 -24.88 -22.57
C SER A 105 0.20 -24.26 -21.27
N THR A 106 0.73 -23.10 -20.88
CA THR A 106 0.26 -22.35 -19.69
C THR A 106 -1.13 -21.76 -19.93
N LEU A 107 -1.36 -21.19 -21.13
CA LEU A 107 -2.66 -20.61 -21.50
C LEU A 107 -3.77 -21.65 -21.70
N LYS A 108 -3.42 -22.89 -22.05
CA LYS A 108 -4.38 -23.99 -22.28
C LYS A 108 -4.85 -24.69 -21.00
N LYS A 109 -4.30 -24.39 -19.82
CA LYS A 109 -4.79 -24.97 -18.58
C LYS A 109 -6.08 -24.25 -18.17
N PRO A 110 -7.26 -24.91 -18.22
CA PRO A 110 -8.48 -24.29 -17.73
C PRO A 110 -8.28 -24.01 -16.24
N ILE A 111 -8.43 -22.75 -15.84
CA ILE A 111 -8.48 -22.38 -14.43
C ILE A 111 -9.66 -23.16 -13.84
N SER A 112 -9.39 -24.06 -12.89
CA SER A 112 -10.43 -24.88 -12.27
C SER A 112 -11.39 -23.97 -11.51
N PHE A 113 -12.59 -23.77 -12.07
CA PHE A 113 -13.67 -22.97 -11.46
C PHE A 113 -14.01 -23.41 -10.03
N SER A 114 -13.69 -24.65 -9.66
CA SER A 114 -13.88 -25.16 -8.30
C SER A 114 -13.01 -24.42 -7.27
N GLN A 115 -11.77 -24.07 -7.60
CA GLN A 115 -10.86 -23.37 -6.68
C GLN A 115 -11.20 -21.88 -6.52
N MET A 116 -11.84 -21.26 -7.53
CA MET A 116 -12.26 -19.86 -7.44
C MET A 116 -13.49 -19.67 -6.54
N LYS A 117 -14.42 -20.64 -6.51
CA LYS A 117 -15.66 -20.53 -5.70
C LYS A 117 -15.35 -20.33 -4.21
N THR A 118 -14.43 -21.11 -3.66
CA THR A 118 -14.12 -21.06 -2.22
C THR A 118 -13.47 -19.74 -1.83
N VAL A 119 -12.54 -19.24 -2.65
CA VAL A 119 -11.84 -17.97 -2.38
C VAL A 119 -12.80 -16.79 -2.47
N VAL A 120 -13.66 -16.77 -3.49
CA VAL A 120 -14.66 -15.70 -3.68
C VAL A 120 -15.69 -15.71 -2.56
N ILE A 121 -16.21 -16.88 -2.17
CA ILE A 121 -17.17 -17.01 -1.06
C ILE A 121 -16.54 -16.55 0.25
N PHE A 122 -15.30 -16.96 0.53
CA PHE A 122 -14.61 -16.56 1.76
C PHE A 122 -14.34 -15.06 1.79
N ALA A 123 -13.89 -14.48 0.67
CA ALA A 123 -13.67 -13.04 0.56
C ALA A 123 -14.97 -12.24 0.78
N LEU A 124 -16.08 -12.67 0.18
CA LEU A 124 -17.39 -12.04 0.36
C LEU A 124 -17.90 -12.17 1.81
N ALA A 125 -17.71 -13.33 2.44
CA ALA A 125 -18.10 -13.54 3.84
C ALA A 125 -17.31 -12.63 4.79
N VAL A 126 -15.99 -12.51 4.60
CA VAL A 126 -15.14 -11.60 5.41
C VAL A 126 -15.55 -10.15 5.20
N LEU A 127 -15.83 -9.73 3.97
CA LEU A 127 -16.30 -8.38 3.66
C LEU A 127 -17.66 -8.09 4.32
N PHE A 128 -18.59 -9.04 4.24
CA PHE A 128 -19.91 -8.89 4.86
C PHE A 128 -19.81 -8.80 6.39
N VAL A 129 -19.06 -9.70 7.03
CA VAL A 129 -18.88 -9.66 8.49
C VAL A 129 -18.14 -8.39 8.91
N GLY A 130 -17.06 -8.03 8.22
CA GLY A 130 -16.26 -6.85 8.54
C GLY A 130 -17.04 -5.54 8.43
N VAL A 131 -17.82 -5.37 7.35
CA VAL A 131 -18.65 -4.17 7.14
C VAL A 131 -19.75 -4.09 8.21
N ASN A 132 -20.43 -5.19 8.50
CA ASN A 132 -21.49 -5.20 9.52
C ASN A 132 -20.94 -4.92 10.93
N VAL A 133 -19.79 -5.50 11.31
CA VAL A 133 -19.15 -5.23 12.60
C VAL A 133 -18.70 -3.77 12.72
N SER A 134 -18.08 -3.22 11.66
CA SER A 134 -17.65 -1.82 11.64
C SER A 134 -18.84 -0.85 11.72
N LEU A 135 -19.94 -1.17 11.03
CA LEU A 135 -21.17 -0.36 11.05
C LEU A 135 -21.81 -0.39 12.44
N VAL A 136 -21.94 -1.57 13.06
CA VAL A 136 -22.50 -1.73 14.41
C VAL A 136 -21.63 -1.03 15.45
N ASN A 137 -20.30 -1.16 15.38
CA ASN A 137 -19.40 -0.45 16.30
C ASN A 137 -19.47 1.07 16.09
N GLY A 138 -19.52 1.54 14.85
CA GLY A 138 -19.67 2.97 14.54
C GLY A 138 -20.98 3.55 15.04
N LEU A 139 -22.09 2.83 14.87
CA LEU A 139 -23.42 3.22 15.37
C LEU A 139 -23.49 3.18 16.90
N ARG A 140 -22.94 2.15 17.54
CA ARG A 140 -22.86 2.06 19.01
C ARG A 140 -22.07 3.24 19.58
N HIS A 141 -20.94 3.59 18.96
CA HIS A 141 -20.15 4.74 19.41
C HIS A 141 -20.96 6.04 19.27
N ARG A 142 -21.63 6.29 18.14
CA ARG A 142 -22.47 7.50 17.99
C ARG A 142 -23.64 7.56 18.98
N LEU A 143 -24.33 6.44 19.21
CA LEU A 143 -25.46 6.37 20.13
C LEU A 143 -25.05 6.56 21.60
N THR A 144 -23.89 6.04 22.00
CA THR A 144 -23.32 6.30 23.34
C THR A 144 -22.85 7.74 23.51
N LEU A 145 -22.39 8.39 22.44
CA LEU A 145 -21.88 9.76 22.48
C LEU A 145 -22.98 10.83 22.61
N GLU A 146 -24.14 10.67 21.94
CA GLU A 146 -25.29 11.57 22.14
C GLU A 146 -25.94 11.38 23.52
N THR A 147 -26.02 10.15 24.01
CA THR A 147 -26.63 9.85 25.33
C THR A 147 -25.79 10.36 26.51
N GLN A 148 -24.46 10.35 26.42
CA GLN A 148 -23.59 10.87 27.49
C GLN A 148 -23.66 12.41 27.65
N ALA A 149 -23.74 13.17 26.56
CA ALA A 149 -23.95 14.62 26.63
C ALA A 149 -25.33 14.98 27.23
N GLN A 150 -26.35 14.14 26.98
CA GLN A 150 -27.68 14.24 27.57
C GLN A 150 -27.70 13.84 29.06
N GLN A 151 -26.89 12.86 29.47
CA GLN A 151 -26.76 12.45 30.88
C GLN A 151 -26.19 13.56 31.77
N VAL A 152 -25.26 14.40 31.28
CA VAL A 152 -24.73 15.53 32.08
C VAL A 152 -25.81 16.58 32.40
N LYS A 153 -26.82 16.75 31.53
CA LYS A 153 -27.99 17.59 31.85
C LYS A 153 -28.79 17.02 33.03
N SER A 154 -28.87 15.69 33.15
CA SER A 154 -29.61 15.03 34.22
C SER A 154 -28.88 15.05 35.58
N THR A 155 -27.56 15.27 35.59
CA THR A 155 -26.73 15.27 36.80
C THR A 155 -26.17 16.62 37.20
N LEU A 156 -26.29 17.66 36.36
CA LEU A 156 -25.85 19.03 36.72
C LEU A 156 -26.75 19.62 37.82
N GLN A 157 -26.25 19.55 39.04
CA GLN A 157 -26.84 20.15 40.22
C GLN A 157 -26.26 21.54 40.44
N ILE A 158 -27.15 22.51 40.65
CA ILE A 158 -26.79 23.90 40.93
C ILE A 158 -27.37 24.26 42.29
N HIS A 159 -26.51 24.55 43.26
CA HIS A 159 -26.90 24.89 44.62
C HIS A 159 -26.36 26.25 45.03
N ALA A 160 -27.18 27.05 45.71
CA ALA A 160 -26.71 28.28 46.32
C ALA A 160 -25.84 27.93 47.54
N VAL A 161 -24.57 28.34 47.52
CA VAL A 161 -23.67 28.23 48.68
C VAL A 161 -23.99 29.34 49.68
N ASN A 162 -24.27 30.54 49.15
CA ASN A 162 -24.76 31.70 49.88
C ASN A 162 -25.47 32.67 48.90
N GLN A 163 -25.77 33.90 49.33
CA GLN A 163 -26.45 34.90 48.49
C GLN A 163 -25.65 35.32 47.25
N ASP A 164 -24.32 35.15 47.26
CA ASP A 164 -23.41 35.63 46.22
C ASP A 164 -22.72 34.51 45.43
N LYS A 165 -22.93 33.23 45.77
CA LYS A 165 -22.19 32.10 45.20
C LYS A 165 -23.09 30.92 44.87
N LEU A 166 -22.84 30.32 43.72
CA LEU A 166 -23.44 29.06 43.25
C LEU A 166 -22.36 27.98 43.17
N ALA A 167 -22.70 26.76 43.58
CA ALA A 167 -21.93 25.56 43.33
C ALA A 167 -22.58 24.78 42.19
N LEU A 168 -21.76 24.41 41.19
CA LEU A 168 -22.11 23.53 40.09
C LEU A 168 -21.41 22.20 40.34
N TYR A 169 -22.19 21.12 40.39
CA TYR A 169 -21.67 19.78 40.60
C TYR A 169 -22.35 18.78 39.66
N PHE A 170 -21.56 17.87 39.09
CA PHE A 170 -22.07 16.76 38.30
C PHE A 170 -21.05 15.62 38.26
N ASN A 171 -21.58 14.43 37.95
CA ASN A 171 -20.78 13.24 37.73
C ASN A 171 -20.98 12.72 36.31
N THR A 172 -19.93 12.08 35.80
CA THR A 172 -19.90 11.43 34.49
C THR A 172 -19.57 9.95 34.64
N GLU A 173 -19.99 9.13 33.67
CA GLU A 173 -19.65 7.69 33.64
C GLU A 173 -18.20 7.45 33.17
N GLU A 174 -17.68 8.36 32.36
CA GLU A 174 -16.30 8.34 31.84
C GLU A 174 -15.52 9.59 32.28
N PRO A 175 -14.17 9.53 32.38
CA PRO A 175 -13.39 10.63 32.92
C PRO A 175 -13.14 11.73 31.87
N TYR A 176 -13.50 12.98 32.20
CA TYR A 176 -13.44 14.12 31.28
C TYR A 176 -12.58 15.28 31.82
N ARG A 177 -11.96 16.04 30.91
CA ARG A 177 -11.57 17.42 31.19
C ARG A 177 -12.77 18.31 30.92
N THR A 178 -12.98 19.31 31.78
CA THR A 178 -14.25 20.03 31.79
C THR A 178 -14.08 21.53 31.92
N THR A 179 -14.82 22.28 31.11
CA THR A 179 -14.82 23.74 31.08
C THR A 179 -16.26 24.24 31.07
N ALA A 180 -16.61 25.14 31.98
CA ALA A 180 -17.88 25.86 31.98
C ALA A 180 -17.80 27.05 31.02
N LEU A 181 -18.77 27.16 30.12
CA LEU A 181 -18.97 28.27 29.20
C LEU A 181 -20.19 29.06 29.68
N PHE A 182 -19.96 30.28 30.10
CA PHE A 182 -21.01 31.17 30.58
C PHE A 182 -21.40 32.15 29.49
N LYS A 183 -22.70 32.41 29.38
CA LYS A 183 -23.29 33.33 28.42
C LYS A 183 -24.34 34.20 29.11
N SER A 184 -24.05 35.49 29.20
CA SER A 184 -25.02 36.54 29.54
C SER A 184 -25.32 37.39 28.30
N ALA A 185 -26.26 38.32 28.40
CA ALA A 185 -26.73 39.13 27.28
C ALA A 185 -25.61 39.94 26.59
N ASP A 186 -24.60 40.34 27.35
CA ASP A 186 -23.51 41.24 26.95
C ASP A 186 -22.12 40.58 27.01
N ARG A 187 -22.01 39.36 27.52
CA ARG A 187 -20.70 38.72 27.76
C ARG A 187 -20.74 37.21 27.66
N GLN A 188 -19.70 36.65 27.06
CA GLN A 188 -19.36 35.23 27.15
C GLN A 188 -17.98 35.07 27.79
N TRP A 189 -17.82 34.07 28.66
CA TRP A 189 -16.53 33.73 29.26
C TRP A 189 -16.48 32.24 29.61
N GLU A 190 -15.27 31.72 29.77
CA GLU A 190 -15.04 30.31 30.07
C GLU A 190 -14.30 30.17 31.41
N GLN A 191 -14.55 29.07 32.13
CA GLN A 191 -13.85 28.73 33.35
C GLN A 191 -13.61 27.22 33.42
N VAL A 192 -12.36 26.82 33.63
CA VAL A 192 -12.00 25.41 33.77
C VAL A 192 -12.60 24.87 35.08
N ILE A 193 -13.33 23.76 34.98
CA ILE A 193 -13.87 23.03 36.13
C ILE A 193 -12.79 22.03 36.59
N ASN A 194 -12.44 21.08 35.73
CA ASN A 194 -11.33 20.14 35.97
C ASN A 194 -10.33 20.17 34.80
N PRO A 195 -9.05 20.47 35.06
CA PRO A 195 -8.00 20.43 34.04
C PRO A 195 -7.52 19.00 33.74
N ASN A 196 -7.80 18.04 34.63
CA ASN A 196 -7.45 16.64 34.50
C ASN A 196 -8.71 15.78 34.29
N TYR A 197 -8.54 14.60 33.68
CA TYR A 197 -9.63 13.64 33.48
C TYR A 197 -10.14 13.14 34.83
N SER A 198 -11.40 13.41 35.15
CA SER A 198 -12.07 13.04 36.39
C SER A 198 -13.52 12.64 36.12
N LEU A 199 -14.10 11.85 37.02
CA LEU A 199 -15.52 11.46 37.00
C LEU A 199 -16.41 12.44 37.78
N ASN A 200 -15.83 13.15 38.74
CA ASN A 200 -16.56 14.09 39.61
C ASN A 200 -16.10 15.51 39.29
N HIS A 201 -17.06 16.42 39.08
CA HIS A 201 -16.82 17.78 38.63
C HIS A 201 -17.48 18.77 39.57
N PHE A 202 -16.72 19.76 40.03
CA PHE A 202 -17.19 20.74 40.99
C PHE A 202 -16.62 22.12 40.69
N LEU A 203 -17.47 23.14 40.63
CA LEU A 203 -17.06 24.53 40.44
C LEU A 203 -17.92 25.47 41.29
N ILE A 204 -17.28 26.39 41.99
CA ILE A 204 -17.95 27.51 42.66
C ILE A 204 -17.78 28.76 41.83
N VAL A 205 -18.89 29.44 41.54
CA VAL A 205 -18.93 30.70 40.80
C VAL A 205 -19.72 31.75 41.55
N SER A 206 -19.46 33.02 41.24
CA SER A 206 -20.30 34.12 41.71
C SER A 206 -21.69 34.04 41.10
N ARG A 207 -22.73 34.29 41.91
CA ARG A 207 -24.11 34.37 41.45
C ARG A 207 -24.23 35.54 40.47
N PRO A 208 -24.72 35.32 39.25
CA PRO A 208 -24.77 36.36 38.24
C PRO A 208 -25.83 37.41 38.59
N SER A 209 -25.56 38.68 38.30
CA SER A 209 -26.53 39.77 38.49
C SER A 209 -27.53 39.92 37.32
N LYS A 210 -27.30 39.20 36.22
CA LYS A 210 -28.12 39.17 35.01
C LYS A 210 -28.45 37.73 34.64
N ALA A 211 -29.51 37.53 33.88
CA ALA A 211 -29.83 36.24 33.28
C ALA A 211 -28.58 35.69 32.56
N THR A 212 -28.09 34.55 33.03
CA THR A 212 -26.87 33.92 32.55
C THR A 212 -27.16 32.46 32.35
N LYS A 213 -26.66 31.90 31.26
CA LYS A 213 -26.70 30.47 31.00
C LYS A 213 -25.30 29.89 31.12
N VAL A 214 -25.22 28.65 31.55
CA VAL A 214 -24.00 27.86 31.59
C VAL A 214 -24.14 26.65 30.67
N GLN A 215 -23.08 26.36 29.93
CA GLN A 215 -22.91 25.16 29.14
C GLN A 215 -21.60 24.52 29.55
N VAL A 216 -21.55 23.20 29.71
CA VAL A 216 -20.31 22.51 30.05
C VAL A 216 -19.72 21.89 28.79
N ARG A 217 -18.45 22.20 28.53
CA ARG A 217 -17.63 21.52 27.53
C ARG A 217 -16.90 20.35 28.18
N LEU A 218 -17.09 19.15 27.65
CA LEU A 218 -16.41 17.92 28.07
C LEU A 218 -15.40 17.54 26.98
N GLN A 219 -14.17 17.20 27.36
CA GLN A 219 -13.14 16.71 26.45
C GLN A 219 -12.69 15.32 26.91
N SER A 220 -12.85 14.32 26.04
CA SER A 220 -12.55 12.91 26.31
C SER A 220 -11.05 12.61 26.23
N VAL A 221 -10.62 11.46 26.74
CA VAL A 221 -9.23 10.97 26.63
C VAL A 221 -8.78 10.81 25.17
N LYS A 222 -9.73 10.61 24.26
CA LYS A 222 -9.51 10.51 22.81
C LYS A 222 -9.50 11.87 22.10
N ASN A 223 -9.52 12.97 22.86
CA ASN A 223 -9.57 14.34 22.35
C ASN A 223 -10.86 14.68 21.59
N GLU A 224 -11.96 14.01 21.92
CA GLU A 224 -13.29 14.34 21.38
C GLU A 224 -13.94 15.37 22.31
N GLU A 225 -14.62 16.37 21.74
CA GLU A 225 -15.26 17.46 22.49
C GLU A 225 -16.78 17.39 22.41
N TYR A 226 -17.44 17.68 23.54
CA TYR A 226 -18.89 17.69 23.67
C TYR A 226 -19.34 18.94 24.41
N LEU A 227 -20.50 19.46 24.03
CA LEU A 227 -21.16 20.56 24.72
C LEU A 227 -22.49 20.06 25.28
N THR A 228 -22.74 20.32 26.56
CA THR A 228 -24.05 20.05 27.15
C THR A 228 -25.11 20.98 26.58
N GLU A 229 -26.38 20.80 26.95
CA GLU A 229 -27.36 21.87 26.75
C GLU A 229 -27.06 23.08 27.65
N GLU A 230 -27.59 24.24 27.27
CA GLU A 230 -27.51 25.45 28.09
C GLU A 230 -28.48 25.35 29.28
N VAL A 231 -27.97 25.54 30.50
CA VAL A 231 -28.75 25.60 31.74
C VAL A 231 -28.78 27.04 32.26
N ALA A 232 -29.97 27.54 32.60
CA ALA A 232 -30.10 28.89 33.16
C ALA A 232 -29.60 28.93 34.62
N LEU A 233 -28.82 29.95 34.95
CA LEU A 233 -28.43 30.28 36.31
C LEU A 233 -29.42 31.31 36.86
N GLU A 234 -29.93 31.05 38.07
CA GLU A 234 -30.79 32.01 38.76
C GLU A 234 -30.00 33.28 39.10
N PRO A 235 -30.46 34.46 38.65
CA PRO A 235 -29.81 35.71 39.01
C PRO A 235 -29.96 35.99 40.51
N ARG A 236 -29.12 36.91 41.00
CA ARG A 236 -29.28 37.50 42.33
C ARG A 236 -30.55 38.35 42.42
#